data_AF-A0A9E7GE11-F1
#
_entry.id   AF-A0A9E7GE11-F1
#
_cell.length_a   1.000
_cell.length_b   1.000
_cell.length_c   1.000
_cell.angle_alpha   90.00
_cell.angle_beta   90.00
_cell.angle_gamma   90.00
#
_symmetry.space_group_name_H-M   'P 1'
#
loop_
_entity.id
_entity.type
_entity.pdbx_description
1 polymer ?
#
loop_
_entity_poly.entity_id
_entity_poly.type
_entity_poly.pdbx_seq_one_letter_code
_entity_poly.pdbx_strand_id
1 'polypeptide(L)' 'MADLQEIRRSQRAEGPAAVLAIGTATPANVIYQADYPDYYFRITKSDHLTELKEKFKRMRQVDDP' A
#
# COMPACT_ATOMS: atom_id res chain seq x y z
N MET A 1 -10.22 -48.22 -3.34
CA MET A 1 -9.93 -47.24 -4.41
C MET A 1 -11.11 -46.30 -4.71
N ALA A 2 -12.38 -46.75 -4.63
CA ALA A 2 -13.57 -45.89 -4.79
C ALA A 2 -13.72 -44.83 -3.68
N ASP A 3 -13.37 -45.19 -2.43
CA ASP A 3 -13.51 -44.34 -1.24
C ASP A 3 -12.84 -42.96 -1.39
N LEU A 4 -11.62 -42.91 -1.91
CA LEU A 4 -10.86 -41.66 -2.02
C LEU A 4 -11.43 -40.69 -3.06
N GLN A 5 -12.04 -41.21 -4.14
CA GLN A 5 -12.66 -40.37 -5.17
C GLN A 5 -13.99 -39.79 -4.68
N GLU A 6 -14.75 -40.56 -3.90
CA GLU A 6 -16.02 -40.13 -3.33
C GLU A 6 -15.83 -39.06 -2.25
N ILE A 7 -14.84 -39.25 -1.37
CA ILE A 7 -14.41 -38.24 -0.38
C ILE A 7 -13.98 -36.93 -1.08
N ARG A 8 -13.24 -37.02 -2.19
CA ARG A 8 -12.78 -35.83 -2.91
C ARG A 8 -13.91 -35.10 -3.63
N ARG A 9 -14.95 -35.82 -4.06
CA ARG A 9 -16.13 -35.22 -4.70
C ARG A 9 -17.03 -34.52 -3.68
N SER A 10 -17.18 -35.05 -2.47
CA SER A 10 -18.00 -34.43 -1.42
C SER A 10 -17.36 -33.18 -0.80
N GLN A 11 -16.03 -33.07 -0.83
CA GLN A 11 -15.29 -31.93 -0.27
C GLN A 11 -15.09 -30.76 -1.23
N ARG A 12 -15.30 -30.93 -2.54
CA ARG A 12 -15.01 -29.87 -3.52
C ARG A 12 -16.10 -28.79 -3.53
N ALA A 13 -15.70 -27.54 -3.70
CA ALA A 13 -16.63 -26.47 -4.03
C ALA A 13 -17.11 -26.62 -5.48
N GLU A 14 -18.36 -26.23 -5.75
CA GLU A 14 -18.98 -26.34 -7.08
C GLU A 14 -18.90 -25.04 -7.89
N GLY A 15 -18.72 -23.90 -7.22
CA GLY A 15 -18.73 -22.57 -7.83
C GLY A 15 -17.34 -21.97 -8.06
N PRO A 16 -17.25 -20.90 -8.86
CA PRO A 16 -16.03 -20.11 -8.98
C PRO A 16 -15.69 -19.42 -7.65
N ALA A 17 -14.41 -19.12 -7.43
CA ALA A 17 -13.99 -18.34 -6.28
C ALA A 17 -14.60 -16.93 -6.31
N ALA A 18 -15.12 -16.47 -5.17
CA ALA A 18 -15.72 -15.14 -5.03
C ALA A 18 -15.08 -14.40 -3.84
N VAL A 19 -14.86 -13.10 -4.00
CA VAL A 19 -14.49 -12.23 -2.88
C VAL A 19 -15.73 -12.00 -2.03
N LEU A 20 -15.70 -12.48 -0.78
CA LEU A 20 -16.83 -12.35 0.15
C LEU A 20 -16.77 -11.06 0.98
N ALA A 21 -15.57 -10.55 1.25
CA ALA A 21 -15.35 -9.29 1.95
C ALA A 21 -13.94 -8.75 1.70
N ILE A 22 -13.79 -7.44 1.81
CA ILE A 22 -12.51 -6.73 1.84
C ILE A 22 -12.53 -5.80 3.04
N GLY A 23 -11.53 -5.91 3.91
CA GLY A 23 -11.30 -4.99 5.02
C GLY A 23 -9.97 -4.27 4.84
N THR A 24 -9.93 -2.97 5.11
CA THR A 24 -8.71 -2.16 5.14
C THR A 24 -8.57 -1.46 6.49
N ALA A 25 -7.33 -1.19 6.90
CA ALA A 25 -7.02 -0.39 8.07
C ALA A 25 -5.77 0.44 7.78
N THR A 26 -5.74 1.69 8.24
CA THR A 26 -4.58 2.58 8.15
C THR A 26 -4.32 3.24 9.51
N PRO A 27 -3.06 3.60 9.83
CA PRO A 27 -2.77 4.36 11.05
C PRO A 27 -3.50 5.71 11.06
N ALA A 28 -3.86 6.20 12.25
CA ALA A 28 -4.55 7.49 12.39
C ALA A 28 -3.71 8.70 11.96
N ASN A 29 -2.37 8.57 11.97
CA ASN A 29 -1.48 9.65 11.58
C ASN A 29 -1.37 9.74 10.05
N VAL A 30 -1.79 10.88 9.50
CA VAL A 30 -1.74 11.18 8.07
C VAL A 30 -0.76 12.32 7.84
N ILE A 31 0.20 12.09 6.95
CA ILE A 31 1.14 13.12 6.51
C ILE A 31 0.90 13.36 5.03
N TYR A 32 0.45 14.57 4.69
CA TYR A 32 0.21 14.91 3.31
C TYR A 32 1.52 15.00 2.55
N GLN A 33 1.43 14.56 1.31
CA GLN A 33 2.57 14.43 0.44
C GLN A 33 3.17 15.82 0.08
N ALA A 34 2.36 16.89 0.16
CA ALA A 34 2.82 18.28 0.04
C ALA A 34 3.68 18.72 1.23
N ASP A 35 3.33 18.27 2.44
CA ASP A 35 4.01 18.63 3.70
C ASP A 35 5.18 17.70 4.01
N TYR A 36 5.22 16.52 3.40
CA TYR A 36 6.20 15.47 3.69
C TYR A 36 7.67 15.92 3.53
N PRO A 37 8.06 16.69 2.49
CA PRO A 37 9.42 17.22 2.38
C PRO A 37 9.83 18.09 3.57
N ASP A 38 8.93 18.96 4.05
CA ASP A 38 9.21 19.84 5.16
C ASP A 38 9.20 19.09 6.50
N TYR A 39 8.24 18.18 6.69
CA TYR A 39 8.20 17.30 7.85
C TYR A 39 9.48 16.45 7.95
N TYR A 40 9.85 15.75 6.88
CA TYR A 40 10.96 14.80 6.86
C TYR A 40 12.30 15.48 7.17
N PHE A 41 12.65 16.56 6.45
CA PHE A 41 13.94 17.25 6.64
C PHE A 41 14.05 17.92 8.01
N ARG A 42 12.94 18.38 8.58
CA ARG A 42 12.91 18.91 9.95
C ARG A 42 13.19 17.85 10.99
N ILE A 43 12.50 16.71 10.95
CA ILE A 43 12.67 15.65 11.96
C ILE A 43 14.03 14.96 11.87
N THR A 44 14.63 14.89 10.68
CA THR A 44 15.97 14.31 10.48
C THR A 44 17.10 15.32 10.67
N LYS A 45 16.79 16.56 11.09
CA LYS A 45 17.78 17.65 11.28
C LYS A 45 18.58 17.96 10.00
N SER A 46 17.94 17.81 8.85
CA SER A 46 18.57 17.93 7.52
C SER A 46 18.15 19.18 6.76
N ASP A 47 17.45 20.14 7.38
CA ASP A 47 16.96 21.36 6.72
C ASP A 47 18.06 22.23 6.06
N HIS A 48 19.32 22.06 6.48
CA HIS A 48 20.47 22.71 5.86
C HIS A 48 20.80 22.15 4.46
N LEU A 49 20.32 20.97 4.09
CA LEU A 49 20.51 20.34 2.79
C LEU A 49 19.45 20.84 1.78
N THR A 50 19.47 22.14 1.51
CA THR A 50 18.44 22.85 0.73
C THR A 50 18.31 22.31 -0.70
N GLU A 51 19.42 22.04 -1.40
CA GLU A 51 19.40 21.48 -2.76
C GLU A 51 18.75 20.10 -2.81
N LEU A 52 19.05 19.25 -1.81
CA LEU A 52 18.47 17.93 -1.70
C LEU A 52 16.96 18.03 -1.42
N LYS A 53 16.55 18.97 -0.57
CA LYS A 53 15.15 19.25 -0.28
C LYS A 53 14.38 19.71 -1.52
N GLU A 54 14.97 20.58 -2.34
CA GLU A 54 14.37 21.05 -3.60
C GLU A 54 14.33 19.95 -4.68
N LYS A 55 15.34 19.07 -4.74
CA LYS A 55 15.26 17.85 -5.58
C LYS A 55 14.14 16.93 -5.09
N PHE A 56 14.00 16.75 -3.78
CA PHE A 56 12.98 15.91 -3.17
C PHE A 56 11.56 16.44 -3.47
N LYS A 57 11.35 17.77 -3.42
CA LYS A 57 10.10 18.43 -3.82
C LYS A 57 9.78 18.27 -5.31
N ARG A 58 10.78 18.28 -6.20
CA ARG A 58 10.56 18.09 -7.64
C ARG A 58 10.16 16.66 -8.00
N MET A 59 10.81 15.65 -7.41
CA MET A 59 10.45 14.24 -7.64
C MET A 59 9.01 13.91 -7.23
N ARG A 60 8.38 14.76 -6.42
CA ARG A 60 7.01 14.62 -5.94
C ARG A 60 5.97 15.07 -6.97
N GLN A 61 6.34 15.87 -7.97
CA GLN A 61 5.45 16.22 -9.07
C GLN A 61 5.38 15.02 -10.01
N VAL A 62 4.22 14.37 -10.00
CA VAL A 62 3.81 13.58 -11.16
C VAL A 62 3.51 14.65 -12.22
N ASP A 63 4.28 14.66 -13.31
CA ASP A 63 3.89 15.41 -14.49
C ASP A 63 2.49 14.90 -14.88
N ASP A 64 1.48 15.75 -14.69
CA ASP A 64 0.13 15.50 -15.22
C ASP A 64 0.27 15.45 -16.75
N PRO A 65 -0.31 14.44 -17.45
CA PRO A 65 -0.38 14.46 -18.91
C PRO A 65 -1.23 15.63 -19.45
#